data_AF-A0A0Q0EM44-F1
#
_entry.id   AF-A0A0Q0EM44-F1
#
_cell.length_a   1.000
_cell.length_b   1.000
_cell.length_c   1.000
_cell.angle_alpha   90.00
_cell.angle_beta   90.00
_cell.angle_gamma   90.00
#
_symmetry.space_group_name_H-M   'P 1'
#
loop_
_entity.id
_entity.type
_entity.pdbx_description
1 polymer ?
#
loop_
_entity_poly.entity_id
_entity_poly.type
_entity_poly.pdbx_seq_one_letter_code
_entity_poly.pdbx_strand_id
1 'polypeptide(L)'
;MRALAELSFDFVWHLMFTDDDQLDQDLAVRSLENLSEHFSAMTDEEKRAFIAVAHERKARLFAVPDTDGYSPIRLVTEDQAQFLDHVVSGQFFQQFEEPLAFDTNDCVVPIRSR
;
A
#
# COMPACT_ATOMS: atom_id res chain seq x y z
N MET A 1 -8.81 -4.08 16.47
CA MET A 1 -7.89 -3.71 15.37
C MET A 1 -8.30 -4.20 13.99
N ARG A 2 -8.95 -5.38 13.85
CA ARG A 2 -9.32 -5.95 12.55
C ARG A 2 -10.15 -5.05 11.63
N ALA A 3 -11.26 -4.48 12.12
CA ALA A 3 -12.14 -3.64 11.31
C ALA A 3 -11.46 -2.37 10.77
N LEU A 4 -10.54 -1.78 11.54
CA LEU A 4 -9.77 -0.62 11.08
C LEU A 4 -8.76 -1.03 10.00
N ALA A 5 -8.07 -2.15 10.19
CA ALA A 5 -7.16 -2.70 9.18
C ALA A 5 -7.90 -3.07 7.87
N GLU A 6 -9.13 -3.59 7.95
CA GLU A 6 -9.99 -3.85 6.79
C GLU A 6 -10.34 -2.55 6.05
N LEU A 7 -10.79 -1.52 6.77
CA LEU A 7 -11.09 -0.21 6.18
C LEU A 7 -9.86 0.47 5.58
N SER A 8 -8.72 0.46 6.27
CA SER A 8 -7.47 1.02 5.78
C SER A 8 -6.98 0.28 4.53
N PHE A 9 -7.09 -1.05 4.52
CA PHE A 9 -6.73 -1.85 3.34
C PHE A 9 -7.64 -1.52 2.16
N ASP A 10 -8.95 -1.51 2.36
CA ASP A 10 -9.92 -1.20 1.30
C ASP A 10 -9.72 0.24 0.76
N PHE A 11 -9.38 1.20 1.63
CA PHE A 11 -9.05 2.56 1.22
C PHE A 11 -7.81 2.63 0.33
N VAL A 12 -6.70 2.01 0.75
CA VAL A 12 -5.45 1.97 -0.02
C VAL A 12 -5.65 1.23 -1.35
N TRP A 13 -6.37 0.10 -1.31
CA TRP A 13 -6.73 -0.66 -2.50
C TRP A 13 -7.54 0.19 -3.48
N HIS A 14 -8.55 0.91 -2.98
CA HIS A 14 -9.38 1.78 -3.80
C HIS A 14 -8.55 2.90 -4.43
N LEU A 15 -7.69 3.53 -3.65
CA LEU A 15 -6.87 4.65 -4.11
C LEU A 15 -5.79 4.23 -5.13
N MET A 16 -5.30 3.00 -5.07
CA MET A 16 -4.28 2.50 -6.01
C MET A 16 -4.85 1.89 -7.31
N PHE A 17 -6.07 1.34 -7.27
CA PHE A 17 -6.57 0.48 -8.35
C PHE A 17 -7.95 0.86 -8.88
N THR A 18 -8.50 1.98 -8.44
CA THR A 18 -9.76 2.51 -8.99
C THR A 18 -9.42 3.48 -10.12
N ASP A 19 -10.25 3.46 -11.15
CA ASP A 19 -10.11 4.33 -12.32
C ASP A 19 -10.20 5.82 -11.92
N ASP A 20 -9.38 6.66 -12.57
CA ASP A 20 -9.25 8.10 -12.29
C ASP A 20 -10.57 8.88 -12.44
N ASP A 21 -11.55 8.35 -13.16
CA ASP A 21 -12.87 8.95 -13.37
C ASP A 21 -13.82 8.76 -12.16
N GLN A 22 -13.48 7.88 -11.23
CA GLN A 22 -14.26 7.60 -10.02
C GLN A 22 -13.65 8.19 -8.74
N LEU A 23 -12.42 8.71 -8.83
CA LEU A 23 -11.71 9.32 -7.71
C LEU A 23 -11.59 10.84 -7.91
N ASP A 24 -11.88 11.59 -6.85
CA ASP A 24 -11.48 12.99 -6.80
C ASP A 24 -9.95 13.04 -6.74
N GLN A 25 -9.34 13.55 -7.81
CA GLN A 25 -7.89 13.56 -7.98
C GLN A 25 -7.17 14.38 -6.88
N ASP A 26 -7.74 15.52 -6.48
CA ASP A 26 -7.15 16.37 -5.44
C ASP A 26 -7.18 15.67 -4.09
N LEU A 27 -8.27 14.95 -3.81
CA LEU A 27 -8.38 14.11 -2.62
C LEU A 27 -7.42 12.92 -2.65
N ALA A 28 -7.27 12.26 -3.80
CA ALA A 28 -6.39 11.12 -3.97
C ALA A 28 -4.91 11.51 -3.78
N VAL A 29 -4.47 12.61 -4.39
CA VAL A 29 -3.11 13.15 -4.24
C VAL A 29 -2.82 13.49 -2.78
N ARG A 30 -3.71 14.24 -2.12
CA ARG A 30 -3.53 14.59 -0.70
C ARG A 30 -3.51 13.35 0.20
N SER A 31 -4.29 12.33 -0.14
CA SER A 31 -4.32 11.08 0.62
C SER A 31 -3.04 10.28 0.43
N LEU A 32 -2.48 10.24 -0.79
CA LEU A 32 -1.21 9.61 -1.12
C LEU A 32 -0.02 10.28 -0.40
N GLU A 33 0.00 11.62 -0.38
CA GLU A 33 1.06 12.39 0.29
C GLU A 33 1.17 12.06 1.78
N ASN A 34 0.02 11.90 2.45
CA ASN A 34 -0.04 11.58 3.88
C ASN A 34 0.07 10.08 4.18
N LEU A 35 -0.05 9.23 3.16
CA LEU A 35 -0.09 7.78 3.31
C LEU A 35 1.24 7.25 3.87
N SER A 36 2.35 7.81 3.40
CA SER A 36 3.71 7.45 3.85
C SER A 36 3.87 7.66 5.36
N GLU A 37 3.52 8.84 5.86
CA GLU A 37 3.58 9.15 7.30
C GLU A 37 2.70 8.22 8.13
N HIS A 38 1.52 7.87 7.62
CA HIS A 38 0.61 6.94 8.28
C HIS A 38 1.19 5.53 8.38
N PHE A 39 1.85 5.03 7.32
CA PHE A 39 2.52 3.73 7.34
C PHE A 39 3.73 3.69 8.26
N SER A 40 4.52 4.77 8.31
CA SER A 40 5.65 4.89 9.22
C SER A 40 5.22 4.96 10.69
N ALA A 41 4.08 5.60 10.98
CA ALA A 41 3.57 5.74 12.35
C ALA A 41 2.84 4.50 12.89
N MET A 42 2.50 3.52 12.04
CA MET A 42 1.79 2.32 12.47
C MET A 42 2.63 1.46 13.42
N THR A 43 1.99 1.00 14.48
CA THR A 43 2.58 0.03 15.41
C THR A 43 2.72 -1.35 14.78
N ASP A 44 3.58 -2.19 15.35
CA ASP A 44 3.76 -3.57 14.87
C ASP A 44 2.48 -4.42 14.96
N GLU A 45 1.57 -4.10 15.89
CA GLU A 45 0.26 -4.74 15.97
C GLU A 45 -0.65 -4.34 14.81
N GLU A 46 -0.66 -3.06 14.45
CA GLU A 46 -1.43 -2.53 13.31
C GLU A 46 -0.91 -3.08 11.98
N LYS A 47 0.41 -3.11 11.79
CA LYS A 47 1.05 -3.73 10.62
C LYS A 47 0.65 -5.20 10.49
N ARG A 48 0.72 -5.97 11.58
CA ARG A 48 0.28 -7.38 11.58
C ARG A 48 -1.20 -7.54 11.24
N ALA A 49 -2.06 -6.66 11.74
CA ALA A 49 -3.48 -6.68 11.41
C ALA A 49 -3.73 -6.37 9.92
N PHE A 50 -3.00 -5.41 9.36
CA PHE A 50 -3.07 -5.07 7.93
C PHE A 50 -2.58 -6.23 7.04
N ILE A 51 -1.46 -6.86 7.39
CA ILE A 51 -0.91 -8.03 6.68
C ILE A 51 -1.90 -9.20 6.72
N ALA A 52 -2.56 -9.44 7.87
CA ALA A 52 -3.56 -10.49 7.98
C ALA A 52 -4.76 -10.25 7.04
N VAL A 53 -5.23 -9.00 6.93
CA VAL A 53 -6.29 -8.64 5.97
C VAL A 53 -5.84 -8.84 4.53
N ALA A 54 -4.61 -8.45 4.19
CA ALA A 54 -4.05 -8.66 2.86
C ALA A 54 -3.97 -10.15 2.48
N HIS A 55 -3.59 -11.01 3.43
CA HIS A 55 -3.63 -12.47 3.27
C HIS A 55 -5.03 -12.98 2.96
N GLU A 56 -6.04 -12.55 3.72
CA GLU A 56 -7.43 -12.94 3.49
C GLU A 56 -7.95 -12.41 2.15
N ARG A 57 -7.56 -11.20 1.74
CA ARG A 57 -7.95 -10.63 0.46
C ARG A 57 -7.31 -11.39 -0.71
N LYS A 58 -6.02 -11.70 -0.60
CA LYS A 58 -5.30 -12.55 -1.57
C LYS A 58 -5.95 -13.93 -1.67
N ALA A 59 -6.25 -14.59 -0.55
CA ALA A 59 -6.91 -15.88 -0.54
C ALA A 59 -8.28 -15.87 -1.24
N ARG A 60 -9.07 -14.79 -1.06
CA ARG A 60 -10.37 -14.61 -1.75
C ARG A 60 -10.22 -14.32 -3.24
N LEU A 61 -9.27 -13.50 -3.63
CA LEU A 61 -9.06 -13.10 -5.03
C LEU A 61 -8.45 -14.23 -5.88
N PHE A 62 -7.57 -15.03 -5.29
CA PHE A 62 -6.92 -16.19 -5.92
C PHE A 62 -7.60 -17.53 -5.58
N ALA A 63 -8.77 -17.50 -4.97
CA ALA A 63 -9.54 -18.71 -4.71
C ALA A 63 -9.85 -19.40 -6.05
N VAL A 64 -9.49 -20.68 -6.15
CA VAL A 64 -9.85 -21.53 -7.29
C VAL A 64 -11.38 -21.58 -7.35
N PRO A 65 -12.01 -21.44 -8.52
CA PRO A 65 -13.45 -21.59 -8.63
C PRO A 65 -13.89 -22.93 -8.07
N ASP A 66 -14.76 -22.89 -7.06
CA ASP A 66 -15.39 -24.10 -6.53
C ASP A 66 -16.25 -24.76 -7.61
N THR A 67 -16.53 -26.05 -7.42
CA THR A 67 -17.38 -26.91 -8.29
C THR A 67 -18.77 -26.32 -8.60
N ASP A 68 -19.20 -25.30 -7.85
CA ASP A 68 -20.45 -24.56 -8.02
C ASP A 68 -20.34 -23.33 -8.96
N GLY A 69 -19.21 -23.14 -9.66
CA GLY A 69 -19.07 -22.17 -10.75
C GLY A 69 -18.78 -20.73 -10.32
N TYR A 70 -18.32 -20.52 -9.08
CA TYR A 70 -17.88 -19.19 -8.64
C TYR A 70 -16.47 -18.90 -9.17
N SER A 71 -16.39 -18.44 -10.42
CA SER A 71 -15.16 -17.82 -10.95
C SER A 71 -15.03 -16.40 -10.40
N PRO A 72 -13.89 -16.00 -9.80
CA PRO A 72 -13.62 -14.60 -9.50
C PRO A 72 -13.85 -13.76 -10.76
N ILE A 73 -14.82 -12.84 -10.70
CA ILE A 73 -15.36 -12.08 -11.86
C ILE A 73 -14.31 -11.13 -12.47
N ARG A 74 -13.17 -10.91 -11.79
CA ARG A 74 -12.05 -10.12 -12.29
C ARG A 74 -10.74 -10.89 -12.11
N LEU A 75 -10.04 -11.09 -13.22
CA LEU A 75 -8.63 -11.44 -13.22
C LEU A 75 -7.89 -10.31 -12.50
N VAL A 76 -7.26 -10.64 -11.37
CA VAL A 76 -6.34 -9.73 -10.66
C VAL A 76 -5.26 -9.33 -11.66
N THR A 77 -5.03 -8.03 -11.84
CA THR A 77 -3.95 -7.55 -12.71
C THR A 77 -2.59 -7.91 -12.10
N GLU A 78 -1.54 -7.97 -12.91
CA GLU A 78 -0.19 -8.27 -12.43
C GLU A 78 0.25 -7.28 -11.32
N ASP A 79 -0.08 -5.99 -11.48
CA ASP A 79 0.20 -4.95 -10.49
C ASP A 79 -0.51 -5.18 -9.15
N GLN A 80 -1.79 -5.61 -9.19
CA GLN A 80 -2.55 -5.94 -7.98
C GLN A 80 -1.97 -7.17 -7.27
N ALA A 81 -1.54 -8.17 -8.04
CA ALA A 81 -0.88 -9.36 -7.49
C ALA A 81 0.45 -9.00 -6.81
N GLN A 82 1.25 -8.17 -7.47
CA GLN A 82 2.54 -7.71 -6.94
C GLN A 82 2.36 -6.88 -5.66
N PHE A 83 1.38 -5.98 -5.62
CA PHE A 83 1.04 -5.23 -4.41
C PHE A 83 0.67 -6.15 -3.25
N LEU A 84 -0.21 -7.13 -3.47
CA LEU A 84 -0.59 -8.10 -2.45
C LEU A 84 0.62 -8.90 -1.95
N ASP A 85 1.53 -9.29 -2.84
CA ASP A 85 2.76 -9.99 -2.47
C ASP A 85 3.69 -9.14 -1.62
N HIS A 86 3.90 -7.87 -1.96
CA HIS A 86 4.71 -6.95 -1.17
C HIS A 86 4.11 -6.65 0.20
N VAL A 87 2.77 -6.53 0.30
CA VAL A 87 2.09 -6.32 1.59
C VAL A 87 2.20 -7.57 2.45
N VAL A 88 1.92 -8.75 1.88
CA VAL A 88 1.98 -10.04 2.59
C VAL A 88 3.40 -10.36 3.07
N SER A 89 4.43 -10.06 2.26
CA SER A 89 5.82 -10.27 2.64
C SER A 89 6.33 -9.27 3.68
N GLY A 90 5.55 -8.22 3.98
CA GLY A 90 5.95 -7.12 4.85
C GLY A 90 6.93 -6.14 4.19
N GLN A 91 7.41 -6.41 2.98
CA GLN A 91 8.31 -5.53 2.22
C GLN A 91 7.67 -4.18 1.94
N PHE A 92 6.34 -4.14 1.80
CA PHE A 92 5.59 -2.91 1.66
C PHE A 92 5.76 -1.94 2.83
N PHE A 93 6.03 -2.41 4.05
CA PHE A 93 6.27 -1.50 5.19
C PHE A 93 7.74 -1.09 5.30
N GLN A 94 8.67 -1.92 4.83
CA GLN A 94 10.10 -1.65 4.87
C GLN A 94 10.49 -0.40 4.07
N GLN A 95 9.82 -0.12 2.96
CA GLN A 95 9.99 1.11 2.17
C GLN A 95 9.60 2.40 2.95
N PHE A 96 8.82 2.30 4.02
CA PHE A 96 8.42 3.43 4.87
C PHE A 96 9.15 3.45 6.23
N GLU A 97 9.91 2.41 6.54
CA GLU A 97 10.70 2.26 7.77
C GLU A 97 12.16 2.67 7.59
N GLU A 98 12.58 3.09 6.39
CA GLU A 98 13.96 3.49 6.14
C GLU A 98 14.43 4.49 7.20
N PRO A 99 15.62 4.28 7.80
CA PRO A 99 16.13 5.22 8.76
C PRO A 99 16.33 6.55 8.02
N LEU A 100 16.00 7.64 8.68
CA LEU A 100 16.58 8.95 8.42
C LEU A 100 18.11 8.84 8.53
N ALA A 101 18.77 8.24 7.55
CA ALA A 101 20.14 8.54 7.23
C ALA A 101 20.07 9.95 6.63
N PHE A 102 20.02 10.94 7.51
CA PHE A 102 20.63 12.22 7.20
C PHE A 102 22.06 11.90 6.79
N ASP A 103 22.29 11.72 5.50
CA ASP A 103 23.62 11.87 4.95
C ASP A 103 23.97 13.33 5.21
N THR A 104 24.77 13.55 6.25
CA THR A 104 25.60 14.73 6.45
C THR A 104 26.62 14.84 5.30
N ASN A 105 26.12 14.96 4.08
CA ASN A 105 26.83 15.50 2.92
C ASN A 105 26.07 16.73 2.45
N ASP A 106 26.02 17.66 3.39
CA ASP A 106 26.31 19.07 3.19
C ASP A 106 27.34 19.24 2.04
N CYS A 107 26.85 19.41 0.82
CA CYS A 107 27.62 19.93 -0.29
C CYS A 107 26.82 21.08 -0.89
N VAL A 108 26.67 22.14 -0.09
CA VAL A 108 26.49 23.49 -0.61
C VAL A 108 27.63 23.76 -1.57
N VAL A 109 27.37 23.68 -2.87
CA VAL A 109 28.34 24.09 -3.89
C VAL A 109 28.49 25.61 -3.79
N PRO A 110 29.66 26.17 -3.45
CA PRO A 110 29.83 27.60 -3.49
C PRO A 110 29.76 28.04 -4.96
N ILE A 111 28.75 28.86 -5.28
CA ILE A 111 28.68 29.57 -6.56
C ILE A 111 29.96 30.40 -6.66
N ARG A 112 30.89 30.00 -7.54
CA ARG A 112 32.03 30.84 -7.90
C ARG A 112 31.50 31.99 -8.73
N SER A 113 31.36 33.16 -8.10
CA SER A 113 31.20 34.43 -8.80
C SER A 113 32.44 34.67 -9.68
N ARG A 114 32.23 34.85 -10.98
CA ARG A 114 33.18 35.50 -11.89
C ARG A 114 32.71 36.92 -12.14
#